data_AF-A0A1C0VRS1-F1
#
_entry.id   AF-A0A1C0VRS1-F1
#
_cell.length_a   1.000
_cell.length_b   1.000
_cell.length_c   1.000
_cell.angle_alpha   90.00
_cell.angle_beta   90.00
_cell.angle_gamma   90.00
#
_symmetry.space_group_name_H-M   'P 1'
#
loop_
_entity.id
_entity.type
_entity.pdbx_description
1 polymer ?
#
loop_
_entity_poly.entity_id
_entity_poly.type
_entity_poly.pdbx_seq_one_letter_code
_entity_poly.pdbx_strand_id
1 'polypeptide(L)'
;MKRVRLLSGLLSAGVLSFTLATVGAQVAQAQREIYIFNLNCVTRWSTYYDTTSTDVSIGRQIYTSILKAEPFGLTCKLPGGPASLRIEYGVREQDSKPPAKIDVYVDGNQVASQIGKSGIVNTMLVDVSNGKSLAIDISCSRATNCGNGRGYDFYYFFWFHLIPGASSPGSR
;
A
#
# COMPACT_ATOMS: atom_id res chain seq x y z
N MET A 1 -4.90 85.11 0.24
CA MET A 1 -4.04 84.15 -0.48
C MET A 1 -3.73 82.97 0.44
N LYS A 2 -3.87 81.75 -0.12
CA LYS A 2 -3.25 80.44 0.18
C LYS A 2 -2.93 79.98 1.63
N ARG A 3 -3.56 78.83 1.92
CA ARG A 3 -3.26 77.73 2.87
C ARG A 3 -1.77 77.43 3.06
N VAL A 4 -1.37 76.98 4.27
CA VAL A 4 -0.77 75.64 4.55
C VAL A 4 -0.97 75.31 6.05
N ARG A 5 -1.63 74.18 6.36
CA ARG A 5 -1.54 73.47 7.66
C ARG A 5 -0.58 72.29 7.43
N LEU A 6 0.45 72.14 8.26
CA LEU A 6 1.38 71.01 8.17
C LEU A 6 1.50 70.27 9.52
N LEU A 7 0.78 69.14 9.57
CA LEU A 7 1.15 67.84 10.13
C LEU A 7 1.74 67.75 11.55
N SER A 8 0.84 67.50 12.51
CA SER A 8 1.10 66.76 13.74
C SER A 8 1.25 65.27 13.46
N GLY A 9 2.12 64.57 14.21
CA GLY A 9 2.03 63.12 14.40
C GLY A 9 3.36 62.37 14.28
N LEU A 10 4.22 62.49 15.28
CA LEU A 10 5.34 61.55 15.45
C LEU A 10 4.84 60.30 16.18
N LEU A 11 5.15 59.17 15.56
CA LEU A 11 4.73 57.81 15.85
C LEU A 11 5.35 57.31 17.16
N SER A 12 4.50 56.85 18.09
CA SER A 12 4.91 56.01 19.21
C SER A 12 4.55 54.57 18.86
N ALA A 13 5.54 53.77 18.43
CA ALA A 13 5.37 52.35 18.14
C ALA A 13 6.64 51.63 18.59
N GLY A 14 6.56 50.86 19.67
CA GLY A 14 7.74 50.21 20.21
C GLY A 14 7.51 49.27 21.38
N VAL A 15 6.38 48.55 21.46
CA VAL A 15 6.27 47.35 22.30
C VAL A 15 5.28 46.40 21.64
N LEU A 16 5.74 45.28 21.08
CA LEU A 16 4.98 44.03 20.87
C LEU A 16 5.80 43.04 20.01
N SER A 17 6.69 42.31 20.67
CA SER A 17 7.31 41.05 20.23
C SER A 17 7.98 40.55 21.52
N PHE A 18 7.65 39.41 22.12
CA PHE A 18 7.72 38.05 21.59
C PHE A 18 6.74 37.15 22.35
N THR A 19 5.67 36.71 21.71
CA THR A 19 5.07 35.40 22.02
C THR A 19 5.36 34.52 20.82
N LEU A 20 6.56 33.93 20.79
CA LEU A 20 6.83 32.79 19.93
C LEU A 20 5.87 31.68 20.38
N ALA A 21 4.75 31.60 19.67
CA ALA A 21 3.89 30.44 19.68
C ALA A 21 4.80 29.24 19.44
N THR A 22 4.86 28.35 20.43
CA THR A 22 5.27 26.98 20.23
C THR A 22 4.25 26.39 19.28
N VAL A 23 4.47 26.60 17.97
CA VAL A 23 3.85 25.80 16.92
C VAL A 23 4.47 24.43 17.11
N GLY A 24 3.87 23.65 18.00
CA GLY A 24 4.13 22.24 18.13
C GLY A 24 3.78 21.64 16.78
N ALA A 25 4.78 21.49 15.93
CA ALA A 25 4.70 20.61 14.79
C ALA A 25 4.38 19.23 15.36
N GLN A 26 3.10 18.89 15.39
CA GLN A 26 2.68 17.51 15.47
C GLN A 26 3.21 16.90 14.18
N VAL A 27 4.44 16.39 14.25
CA VAL A 27 4.99 15.54 13.21
C VAL A 27 4.06 14.34 13.20
N ALA A 28 3.13 14.31 12.24
CA ALA A 28 2.34 13.13 11.97
C ALA A 28 3.35 12.02 11.71
N GLN A 29 3.55 11.14 12.70
CA GLN A 29 4.37 9.96 12.47
C GLN A 29 3.65 9.17 11.39
N ALA A 30 4.25 9.13 10.20
CA ALA A 30 3.81 8.26 9.13
C ALA A 30 3.73 6.85 9.73
N GLN A 31 2.52 6.30 9.80
CA GLN A 31 2.36 4.95 10.33
C GLN A 31 3.10 3.99 9.41
N ARG A 32 3.94 3.15 10.03
CA ARG A 32 4.80 2.24 9.27
C ARG A 32 3.94 1.23 8.52
N GLU A 33 4.21 1.06 7.23
CA GLU A 33 3.59 0.01 6.43
C GLU A 33 3.86 -1.36 7.05
N ILE A 34 2.84 -2.23 7.05
CA ILE A 34 2.88 -3.55 7.65
C ILE A 34 2.91 -4.58 6.52
N TYR A 35 4.00 -5.33 6.41
CA TYR A 35 4.06 -6.46 5.48
C TYR A 35 2.98 -7.47 5.86
N ILE A 36 2.19 -7.95 4.90
CA ILE A 36 1.00 -8.76 5.18
C ILE A 36 1.33 -10.02 6.00
N PHE A 37 2.47 -10.67 5.76
CA PHE A 37 2.89 -11.85 6.53
C PHE A 37 3.34 -11.55 7.96
N ASN A 38 3.46 -10.27 8.35
CA ASN A 38 3.67 -9.88 9.75
C ASN A 38 2.35 -9.72 10.52
N LEU A 39 1.20 -9.82 9.86
CA LEU A 39 -0.10 -9.91 10.51
C LEU A 39 -0.36 -11.35 10.99
N ASN A 40 -1.37 -11.52 11.85
CA ASN A 40 -1.85 -12.86 12.21
C ASN A 40 -2.67 -13.42 11.04
N CYS A 41 -2.08 -14.30 10.25
CA CYS A 41 -2.68 -14.86 9.05
C CYS A 41 -2.80 -16.38 9.09
N VAL A 42 -3.85 -16.90 8.47
CA VAL A 42 -4.06 -18.31 8.20
C VAL A 42 -4.10 -18.53 6.69
N THR A 43 -3.28 -19.45 6.20
CA THR A 43 -3.32 -19.89 4.80
C THR A 43 -4.60 -20.67 4.54
N ARG A 44 -5.41 -20.25 3.57
CA ARG A 44 -6.62 -20.98 3.15
C ARG A 44 -6.26 -22.11 2.20
N TRP A 45 -5.35 -21.84 1.28
CA TRP A 45 -4.82 -22.77 0.31
C TRP A 45 -3.51 -22.20 -0.24
N SER A 46 -2.56 -23.04 -0.60
CA SER A 46 -1.29 -22.60 -1.16
C SER A 46 -0.70 -23.73 -1.97
N THR A 47 -0.24 -23.43 -3.18
CA THR A 47 0.63 -24.35 -3.90
C THR A 47 2.08 -24.17 -3.42
N TYR A 48 2.59 -22.93 -3.45
CA TYR A 48 3.92 -22.59 -2.93
C TYR A 48 4.09 -21.06 -2.85
N TYR A 49 4.79 -20.59 -1.81
CA TYR A 49 5.30 -19.22 -1.76
C TYR A 49 6.65 -19.17 -1.03
N ASP A 50 7.46 -18.18 -1.38
CA ASP A 50 8.78 -17.93 -0.80
C ASP A 50 8.97 -16.41 -0.61
N THR A 51 9.37 -16.02 0.60
CA THR A 51 9.57 -14.63 1.01
C THR A 51 11.03 -14.18 0.92
N THR A 52 11.90 -15.06 0.40
CA THR A 52 13.29 -14.72 0.11
C THR A 52 13.34 -13.69 -1.00
N SER A 53 14.00 -12.57 -0.73
CA SER A 53 14.13 -11.51 -1.72
C SER A 53 14.91 -12.00 -2.95
N THR A 54 14.45 -11.65 -4.14
CA THR A 54 15.08 -12.08 -5.41
C THR A 54 14.89 -11.00 -6.46
N ASP A 55 15.95 -10.68 -7.20
CA ASP A 55 15.87 -9.76 -8.33
C ASP A 55 15.26 -10.44 -9.55
N VAL A 56 14.35 -9.72 -10.22
CA VAL A 56 13.62 -10.20 -11.39
C VAL A 56 13.49 -9.09 -12.43
N SER A 57 13.55 -9.45 -13.71
CA SER A 57 13.32 -8.52 -14.82
C SER A 57 11.86 -8.56 -15.27
N ILE A 58 11.18 -7.40 -15.24
CA ILE A 58 9.82 -7.20 -15.75
C ILE A 58 9.80 -5.93 -16.60
N GLY A 59 9.22 -5.98 -17.80
CA GLY A 59 9.14 -4.78 -18.65
C GLY A 59 10.53 -4.23 -19.00
N ARG A 60 11.53 -5.10 -19.10
CA ARG A 60 12.96 -4.77 -19.26
C ARG A 60 13.56 -3.91 -18.13
N GLN A 61 12.97 -3.92 -16.94
CA GLN A 61 13.48 -3.26 -15.74
C GLN A 61 13.72 -4.29 -14.63
N ILE A 62 14.76 -4.08 -13.81
CA ILE A 62 15.07 -4.92 -12.66
C ILE A 62 14.27 -4.45 -11.46
N TYR A 63 13.59 -5.38 -10.80
CA TYR A 63 12.88 -5.17 -9.54
C TYR A 63 13.33 -6.20 -8.52
N THR A 64 13.38 -5.80 -7.26
CA THR A 64 13.63 -6.70 -6.14
C THR A 64 12.30 -7.19 -5.59
N SER A 65 11.97 -8.45 -5.86
CA SER A 65 10.80 -9.11 -5.33
C SER A 65 10.98 -9.38 -3.84
N ILE A 66 9.94 -9.16 -3.03
CA ILE A 66 9.90 -9.49 -1.59
C ILE A 66 9.12 -10.79 -1.32
N LEU A 67 8.36 -11.24 -2.31
CA LEU A 67 7.59 -12.47 -2.28
C LEU A 67 7.49 -13.01 -3.70
N LYS A 68 7.75 -14.30 -3.89
CA LYS A 68 7.40 -15.01 -5.12
C LYS A 68 6.42 -16.14 -4.76
N ALA A 69 5.36 -16.29 -5.53
CA ALA A 69 4.32 -17.25 -5.20
C ALA A 69 3.65 -17.87 -6.42
N GLU A 70 3.30 -19.14 -6.31
CA GLU A 70 2.28 -19.77 -7.13
C GLU A 70 0.89 -19.31 -6.68
N PRO A 71 -0.23 -19.74 -7.31
CA PRO A 71 -1.53 -19.44 -6.75
C PRO A 71 -1.63 -19.79 -5.25
N PHE A 72 -2.10 -18.84 -4.45
CA PHE A 72 -2.31 -19.02 -3.01
C PHE A 72 -3.42 -18.11 -2.50
N GLY A 73 -3.98 -18.46 -1.35
CA GLY A 73 -4.95 -17.64 -0.64
C GLY A 73 -4.67 -17.62 0.85
N LEU A 74 -4.77 -16.44 1.45
CA LEU A 74 -4.59 -16.25 2.88
C LEU A 74 -5.66 -15.34 3.46
N THR A 75 -5.84 -15.43 4.78
CA THR A 75 -6.74 -14.56 5.52
C THR A 75 -6.04 -14.08 6.78
N CYS A 76 -5.95 -12.77 6.93
CA CYS A 76 -5.29 -12.11 8.05
C CYS A 76 -6.29 -11.36 8.92
N LYS A 77 -6.02 -11.34 10.23
CA LYS A 77 -6.69 -10.42 11.15
C LYS A 77 -6.17 -9.01 10.91
N LEU A 78 -7.08 -8.07 10.66
CA LEU A 78 -6.75 -6.66 10.53
C LEU A 78 -6.56 -6.03 11.92
N PRO A 79 -5.66 -5.03 12.06
CA PRO A 79 -5.46 -4.30 13.32
C PRO A 79 -6.65 -3.40 13.68
N GLY A 80 -7.60 -3.18 12.76
CA GLY A 80 -8.69 -2.22 12.89
C GLY A 80 -8.26 -0.79 12.54
N GLY A 81 -9.24 0.11 12.42
CA GLY A 81 -9.02 1.51 12.06
C GLY A 81 -8.87 1.76 10.55
N PRO A 82 -8.50 3.00 10.16
CA PRO A 82 -8.25 3.34 8.76
C PRO A 82 -7.04 2.57 8.21
N ALA A 83 -7.18 1.96 7.04
CA ALA A 83 -6.07 1.25 6.38
C ALA A 83 -6.34 1.01 4.88
N SER A 84 -5.28 0.93 4.10
CA SER A 84 -5.34 0.54 2.69
C SER A 84 -4.39 -0.62 2.40
N LEU A 85 -4.82 -1.59 1.60
CA LEU A 85 -3.97 -2.65 1.08
C LEU A 85 -3.31 -2.17 -0.22
N ARG A 86 -1.98 -2.29 -0.32
CA ARG A 86 -1.22 -2.08 -1.56
C ARG A 86 -0.54 -3.37 -1.97
N ILE A 87 -0.82 -3.79 -3.19
CA ILE A 87 -0.17 -4.94 -3.83
C ILE A 87 0.47 -4.46 -5.13
N GLU A 88 1.77 -4.69 -5.29
CA GLU A 88 2.48 -4.51 -6.55
C GLU A 88 3.10 -5.83 -6.99
N TYR A 89 2.80 -6.23 -8.21
CA TYR A 89 3.13 -7.56 -8.69
C TYR A 89 3.37 -7.60 -10.19
N GLY A 90 4.10 -8.60 -10.64
CA GLY A 90 4.30 -8.85 -12.05
C GLY A 90 4.71 -10.27 -12.36
N VAL A 91 4.81 -10.53 -13.67
CA VAL A 91 5.23 -11.80 -14.25
C VAL A 91 6.34 -11.49 -15.26
N ARG A 92 7.35 -12.35 -15.38
CA ARG A 92 8.42 -12.14 -16.36
C ARG A 92 7.84 -12.18 -17.77
N GLU A 93 8.43 -11.43 -18.70
CA GLU A 93 8.00 -11.39 -20.11
C GLU A 93 8.05 -12.76 -20.79
N GLN A 94 8.98 -13.62 -20.37
CA GLN A 94 9.20 -14.95 -20.96
C GLN A 94 8.35 -16.05 -20.31
N ASP A 95 7.67 -15.77 -19.20
CA ASP A 95 6.83 -16.77 -18.55
C ASP A 95 5.58 -16.99 -19.41
N SER A 96 5.28 -18.24 -19.75
CA SER A 96 4.06 -18.61 -20.48
C SER A 96 2.80 -18.58 -19.60
N LYS A 97 2.95 -18.17 -18.34
CA LYS A 97 1.91 -18.17 -17.32
C LYS A 97 0.88 -17.07 -17.62
N PRO A 98 -0.42 -17.33 -17.46
CA PRO A 98 -1.41 -16.27 -17.49
C PRO A 98 -1.14 -15.24 -16.38
N PRO A 99 -1.51 -13.97 -16.58
CA PRO A 99 -1.42 -12.98 -15.51
C PRO A 99 -2.17 -13.41 -14.25
N ALA A 100 -1.69 -12.97 -13.08
CA ALA A 100 -2.40 -13.22 -11.83
C ALA A 100 -3.76 -12.52 -11.81
N LYS A 101 -4.75 -13.20 -11.27
CA LYS A 101 -6.02 -12.63 -10.81
C LYS A 101 -5.94 -12.52 -9.28
N ILE A 102 -6.12 -11.32 -8.75
CA ILE A 102 -6.12 -11.05 -7.31
C ILE A 102 -7.52 -10.63 -6.91
N ASP A 103 -8.13 -11.39 -6.02
CA ASP A 103 -9.42 -11.09 -5.40
C ASP A 103 -9.17 -10.72 -3.93
N VAL A 104 -9.76 -9.62 -3.48
CA VAL A 104 -9.60 -9.10 -2.12
C VAL A 104 -10.96 -9.05 -1.45
N TYR A 105 -11.01 -9.58 -0.22
CA TYR A 105 -12.22 -9.64 0.59
C TYR A 105 -11.98 -8.99 1.94
N VAL A 106 -12.95 -8.22 2.42
CA VAL A 106 -12.98 -7.67 3.77
C VAL A 106 -14.20 -8.23 4.49
N ASP A 107 -13.98 -8.88 5.63
CA ASP A 107 -15.03 -9.52 6.43
C ASP A 107 -15.92 -10.48 5.62
N GLY A 108 -15.33 -11.17 4.65
CA GLY A 108 -16.00 -12.14 3.76
C GLY A 108 -16.63 -11.54 2.50
N ASN A 109 -16.71 -10.21 2.38
CA ASN A 109 -17.26 -9.53 1.21
C ASN A 109 -16.16 -9.19 0.22
N GLN A 110 -16.34 -9.52 -1.06
CA GLN A 110 -15.38 -9.14 -2.09
C GLN A 110 -15.43 -7.62 -2.30
N VAL A 111 -14.31 -6.94 -2.05
CA VAL A 111 -14.20 -5.48 -2.20
C VAL A 111 -13.42 -5.07 -3.43
N ALA A 112 -12.59 -5.97 -3.98
CA ALA A 112 -11.86 -5.70 -5.21
C ALA A 112 -11.48 -7.00 -5.95
N SER A 113 -11.31 -6.88 -7.27
CA SER A 113 -10.83 -7.94 -8.16
C SER A 113 -9.99 -7.29 -9.27
N GLN A 114 -8.79 -7.82 -9.51
CA GLN A 114 -7.91 -7.32 -10.56
C GLN A 114 -7.23 -8.47 -11.30
N ILE A 115 -7.29 -8.42 -12.64
CA ILE A 115 -6.46 -9.26 -13.49
C ILE A 115 -5.27 -8.42 -13.95
N GLY A 116 -4.06 -8.90 -13.68
CA GLY A 116 -2.84 -8.22 -14.11
C GLY A 116 -2.59 -8.31 -15.61
N LYS A 117 -1.52 -7.67 -16.07
CA LYS A 117 -0.99 -7.76 -17.43
C LYS A 117 0.45 -8.28 -17.37
N SER A 118 0.83 -9.11 -18.34
CA SER A 118 2.20 -9.63 -18.48
C SER A 118 3.15 -8.53 -18.93
N GLY A 119 4.42 -8.63 -18.52
CA GLY A 119 5.48 -7.73 -18.96
C GLY A 119 5.44 -6.31 -18.38
N ILE A 120 4.56 -6.05 -17.41
CA ILE A 120 4.52 -4.79 -16.66
C ILE A 120 4.33 -5.08 -15.17
N VAL A 121 4.71 -4.12 -14.33
CA VAL A 121 4.30 -4.11 -12.92
C VAL A 121 2.85 -3.64 -12.83
N ASN A 122 2.05 -4.40 -12.11
CA ASN A 122 0.65 -4.12 -11.82
C ASN A 122 0.55 -3.62 -10.39
N THR A 123 -0.25 -2.58 -10.17
CA THR A 123 -0.53 -2.04 -8.83
C THR A 123 -2.02 -2.19 -8.53
N MET A 124 -2.32 -2.58 -7.29
CA MET A 124 -3.67 -2.66 -6.73
C MET A 124 -3.66 -1.92 -5.40
N LEU A 125 -4.56 -0.95 -5.25
CA LEU A 125 -4.78 -0.21 -4.01
C LEU A 125 -6.24 -0.39 -3.59
N VAL A 126 -6.47 -0.88 -2.38
CA VAL A 126 -7.80 -1.22 -1.88
C VAL A 126 -8.00 -0.59 -0.51
N ASP A 127 -9.11 0.11 -0.31
CA ASP A 127 -9.50 0.53 1.04
C ASP A 127 -10.00 -0.69 1.82
N VAL A 128 -9.36 -0.96 2.95
CA VAL A 128 -9.72 -2.07 3.86
C VAL A 128 -10.02 -1.55 5.27
N SER A 129 -10.29 -0.25 5.37
CA SER A 129 -10.57 0.44 6.62
C SER A 129 -11.73 -0.21 7.37
N ASN A 130 -11.62 -0.22 8.70
CA ASN A 130 -12.64 -0.73 9.63
C ASN A 130 -12.98 -2.22 9.49
N GLY A 131 -12.30 -2.97 8.62
CA GLY A 131 -12.43 -4.41 8.53
C GLY A 131 -11.80 -5.13 9.73
N LYS A 132 -12.32 -6.32 10.06
CA LYS A 132 -11.74 -7.20 11.08
C LYS A 132 -10.85 -8.28 10.46
N SER A 133 -11.19 -8.70 9.25
CA SER A 133 -10.53 -9.76 8.50
C SER A 133 -10.29 -9.33 7.06
N LEU A 134 -9.11 -9.64 6.55
CA LEU A 134 -8.69 -9.41 5.17
C LEU A 134 -8.35 -10.75 4.54
N ALA A 135 -9.04 -11.14 3.47
CA ALA A 135 -8.64 -12.28 2.64
C ALA A 135 -8.12 -11.81 1.29
N ILE A 136 -7.03 -12.43 0.84
CA ILE A 136 -6.41 -12.18 -0.46
C ILE A 136 -6.28 -13.53 -1.14
N ASP A 137 -6.96 -13.69 -2.27
CA ASP A 137 -6.88 -14.88 -3.12
C ASP A 137 -6.14 -14.50 -4.42
N ILE A 138 -5.00 -15.14 -4.66
CA ILE A 138 -4.17 -14.96 -5.85
C ILE A 138 -4.28 -16.23 -6.68
N SER A 139 -4.96 -16.12 -7.83
CA SER A 139 -5.20 -17.21 -8.76
C SER A 139 -4.66 -16.87 -10.14
N CYS A 140 -4.79 -17.80 -11.08
CA CYS A 140 -4.56 -17.48 -12.49
C CYS A 140 -5.80 -16.87 -13.10
N SER A 141 -5.61 -15.90 -13.99
CA SER A 141 -6.71 -15.37 -14.81
C SER A 141 -7.29 -16.37 -15.81
N ARG A 142 -6.60 -17.47 -16.10
CA ARG A 142 -7.05 -18.54 -17.01
C ARG A 142 -6.69 -19.90 -16.41
N ALA A 143 -7.54 -20.91 -16.61
CA ALA A 143 -7.33 -22.26 -16.09
C ALA A 143 -6.15 -22.99 -16.76
N THR A 144 -5.80 -22.61 -17.99
CA THR A 144 -4.68 -23.19 -18.72
C THR A 144 -3.34 -22.57 -18.30
N ASN A 145 -2.29 -23.40 -18.22
CA ASN A 145 -0.92 -23.00 -17.91
C ASN A 145 -0.73 -22.30 -16.55
N CYS A 146 -1.60 -22.60 -15.58
CA CYS A 146 -1.47 -22.11 -14.20
C CYS A 146 -0.21 -22.59 -13.48
N GLY A 147 0.26 -23.77 -13.86
CA GLY A 147 1.48 -24.40 -13.41
C GLY A 147 1.82 -25.48 -14.42
N ASN A 148 3.00 -25.37 -15.03
CA ASN A 148 3.38 -26.27 -16.13
C ASN A 148 3.91 -27.62 -15.62
N GLY A 149 3.75 -27.94 -14.33
CA GLY A 149 4.39 -29.08 -13.66
C GLY A 149 5.93 -28.99 -13.61
N ARG A 150 6.51 -27.87 -14.09
CA ARG A 150 7.97 -27.66 -14.20
C ARG A 150 8.54 -26.65 -13.20
N GLY A 151 7.77 -26.26 -12.18
CA GLY A 151 8.30 -25.75 -10.89
C GLY A 151 8.92 -24.35 -10.82
N TYR A 152 8.74 -23.46 -11.81
CA TYR A 152 9.42 -22.13 -11.79
C TYR A 152 8.56 -20.92 -12.22
N ASP A 153 7.24 -21.09 -12.35
CA ASP A 153 6.35 -20.03 -12.84
C ASP A 153 5.70 -19.27 -11.67
N PHE A 154 6.47 -18.36 -11.06
CA PHE A 154 6.01 -17.56 -9.92
C PHE A 154 5.42 -16.22 -10.35
N TYR A 155 4.46 -15.74 -9.58
CA TYR A 155 4.13 -14.32 -9.52
C TYR A 155 5.11 -13.64 -8.56
N TYR A 156 5.70 -12.53 -8.98
CA TYR A 156 6.65 -11.76 -8.19
C TYR A 156 5.95 -10.54 -7.62
N PHE A 157 6.10 -10.32 -6.33
CA PHE A 157 5.48 -9.22 -5.59
C PHE A 157 6.58 -8.29 -5.06
N PHE A 158 6.43 -7.00 -5.35
CA PHE A 158 7.35 -5.92 -4.98
C PHE A 158 6.84 -5.14 -3.78
N TRP A 159 5.52 -5.03 -3.67
CA TRP A 159 4.82 -4.58 -2.47
C TRP A 159 3.68 -5.53 -2.15
N PHE A 160 3.54 -5.88 -0.88
CA PHE A 160 2.44 -6.69 -0.37
C PHE A 160 2.17 -6.25 1.08
N HIS A 161 1.64 -5.03 1.22
CA HIS A 161 1.62 -4.29 2.49
C HIS A 161 0.23 -3.73 2.80
N LEU A 162 -0.07 -3.71 4.10
CA LEU A 162 -1.12 -2.87 4.67
C LEU A 162 -0.51 -1.51 5.01
N ILE A 163 -1.14 -0.43 4.58
CA ILE A 163 -0.78 0.95 4.85
C ILE A 163 -1.79 1.48 5.87
N PRO A 164 -1.41 1.60 7.16
CA PRO A 164 -2.31 2.17 8.15
C PRO A 164 -2.56 3.65 7.84
N GLY A 165 -3.83 4.05 7.92
CA GLY A 165 -4.24 5.44 7.74
C GLY A 165 -4.12 6.21 9.04
N ALA A 166 -3.78 7.50 8.96
CA ALA A 166 -3.56 8.35 10.12
C ALA A 166 -4.70 8.22 11.15
N SER A 167 -4.36 7.69 12.32
CA SER A 167 -5.29 7.65 13.45
C SER A 167 -5.33 9.04 14.08
N SER A 168 -6.50 9.69 14.10
CA SER A 168 -6.64 10.96 14.80
C SER A 168 -6.34 10.75 16.29
N PRO A 169 -5.46 11.55 16.93
CA PRO A 169 -5.04 11.34 18.32
C PRO A 169 -6.12 11.48 19.41
N GLY A 170 -7.42 11.53 19.08
CA GLY A 170 -8.47 12.00 19.99
C GLY A 170 -9.67 11.08 20.25
N SER A 171 -9.67 9.83 19.78
CA SER A 171 -10.79 8.91 20.03
C SER A 171 -10.37 7.81 21.02
N ARG A 172 -10.60 8.08 22.31
CA ARG A 172 -10.70 7.06 23.36
C ARG A 172 -11.96 7.32 24.16
#